data_AF-X1RRA9-F1
#
_entry.id   AF-X1RRA9-F1
#
_cell.length_a   1.000
_cell.length_b   1.000
_cell.length_c   1.000
_cell.angle_alpha   90.00
_cell.angle_beta   90.00
_cell.angle_gamma   90.00
#
_symmetry.space_group_name_H-M   'P 1'
#
loop_
_entity.id
_entity.type
_entity.pdbx_description
1 polymer ?
#
loop_
_entity_poly.entity_id
_entity_poly.type
_entity_poly.pdbx_seq_one_letter_code
_entity_poly.pdbx_strand_id
1 'polypeptide(L)'
;GARVVIQGYGNAGSWGAKILQDDYNCKIIAVSDSKGGIYNKNGIDAYTASEHKERASTVVGLKGTQEITNEELLELECDVLVPSALENVITRKNSQNVNCKIIAELANGPTTPAGDQILFKNDIIVIPDFLCNAGGVTVSYFEMVQSKKLEVKLDRPKE
;
A
#
# COMPACT_ATOMS: atom_id res chain seq x y z
N GLY A 1 13.38 8.79 -8.35
CA GLY A 1 12.33 7.76 -8.38
C GLY A 1 10.97 8.35 -8.62
N ALA A 2 10.01 7.51 -8.97
CA ALA A 2 8.59 7.83 -8.99
C ALA A 2 8.13 8.28 -7.58
N ARG A 3 7.19 9.22 -7.51
CA ARG A 3 6.58 9.67 -6.25
C ARG A 3 5.47 8.71 -5.84
N VAL A 4 5.55 8.19 -4.63
CA VAL A 4 4.60 7.20 -4.11
C VAL A 4 3.89 7.74 -2.88
N VAL A 5 2.57 7.54 -2.84
CA VAL A 5 1.71 7.87 -1.71
C VAL A 5 1.08 6.59 -1.19
N ILE A 6 1.15 6.34 0.13
CA ILE A 6 0.67 5.10 0.74
C ILE A 6 -0.37 5.40 1.80
N GLN A 7 -1.61 5.01 1.54
CA GLN A 7 -2.70 5.15 2.50
C GLN A 7 -2.76 3.88 3.36
N GLY A 8 -2.50 4.03 4.67
CA GLY A 8 -2.46 2.91 5.61
C GLY A 8 -1.08 2.29 5.82
N TYR A 9 -0.42 2.65 6.92
CA TYR A 9 0.93 2.17 7.22
C TYR A 9 0.94 0.88 8.07
N GLY A 10 0.03 -0.04 7.77
CA GLY A 10 -0.05 -1.36 8.40
C GLY A 10 1.02 -2.32 7.87
N ASN A 11 0.80 -3.63 8.03
CA ASN A 11 1.72 -4.64 7.51
C ASN A 11 1.93 -4.49 5.99
N ALA A 12 0.84 -4.47 5.21
CA ALA A 12 0.91 -4.34 3.75
C ALA A 12 1.55 -3.02 3.30
N GLY A 13 1.04 -1.88 3.78
CA GLY A 13 1.55 -0.56 3.36
C GLY A 13 2.99 -0.30 3.78
N SER A 14 3.41 -0.70 4.98
CA SER A 14 4.80 -0.48 5.44
C SER A 14 5.82 -1.34 4.69
N TRP A 15 5.49 -2.61 4.37
CA TRP A 15 6.35 -3.43 3.51
C TRP A 15 6.33 -2.95 2.05
N GLY A 16 5.17 -2.54 1.54
CA GLY A 16 5.07 -1.91 0.23
C GLY A 16 5.96 -0.67 0.11
N ALA A 17 5.99 0.17 1.14
CA ALA A 17 6.87 1.34 1.21
C ALA A 17 8.35 0.97 1.12
N LYS A 18 8.77 -0.02 1.92
CA LYS A 18 10.17 -0.49 1.98
C LYS A 18 10.62 -1.09 0.64
N ILE A 19 9.81 -1.99 0.07
CA ILE A 19 10.11 -2.62 -1.23
C ILE A 19 10.20 -1.57 -2.34
N LEU A 20 9.23 -0.65 -2.42
CA LEU A 20 9.25 0.41 -3.42
C LEU A 20 10.48 1.32 -3.26
N GLN A 21 10.87 1.64 -2.03
CA GLN A 21 12.06 2.42 -1.73
C GLN A 21 13.34 1.67 -2.15
N ASP A 22 13.53 0.44 -1.68
CA ASP A 22 14.80 -0.28 -1.76
C ASP A 22 15.02 -0.91 -3.15
N ASP A 23 14.02 -1.61 -3.67
CA ASP A 23 14.16 -2.40 -4.91
C ASP A 23 13.90 -1.55 -6.17
N TYR A 24 13.09 -0.49 -6.05
CA TYR A 24 12.64 0.32 -7.18
C TYR A 24 13.08 1.79 -7.11
N ASN A 25 13.82 2.19 -6.05
CA ASN A 25 14.30 3.55 -5.85
C ASN A 25 13.17 4.61 -5.95
N CYS A 26 11.97 4.24 -5.52
CA CYS A 26 10.82 5.13 -5.44
C CYS A 26 10.96 6.09 -4.26
N LYS A 27 10.40 7.29 -4.42
CA LYS A 27 10.36 8.29 -3.36
C LYS A 27 8.99 8.23 -2.69
N ILE A 28 8.94 7.74 -1.46
CA ILE A 28 7.72 7.79 -0.65
C ILE A 28 7.53 9.24 -0.20
N ILE A 29 6.50 9.92 -0.70
CA ILE A 29 6.25 11.33 -0.40
C ILE A 29 5.16 11.54 0.66
N ALA A 30 4.26 10.57 0.83
CA ALA A 30 3.27 10.60 1.90
C ALA A 30 2.90 9.20 2.38
N VAL A 31 2.63 9.09 3.68
CA VAL A 31 2.10 7.89 4.32
C VAL A 31 1.03 8.26 5.34
N SER A 32 0.02 7.42 5.56
CA SER A 32 -0.96 7.63 6.64
C SER A 32 -1.24 6.40 7.48
N ASP A 33 -1.87 6.61 8.63
CA ASP A 33 -2.56 5.57 9.39
C ASP A 33 -3.92 6.07 9.92
N SER A 34 -4.48 5.34 10.87
CA SER A 34 -5.80 5.63 11.43
C SER A 34 -5.89 6.98 12.14
N LYS A 35 -4.77 7.62 12.53
CA LYS A 35 -4.78 8.92 13.20
C LYS A 35 -4.56 10.10 12.25
N GLY A 36 -4.04 9.86 11.05
CA GLY A 36 -3.78 10.91 10.06
C GLY A 36 -2.65 10.54 9.10
N GLY A 37 -2.29 11.49 8.24
CA GLY A 37 -1.22 11.37 7.26
C GLY A 37 -0.04 12.31 7.53
N ILE A 38 1.10 11.97 6.94
CA ILE A 38 2.29 12.80 6.90
C ILE A 38 2.76 12.93 5.45
N TYR A 39 3.28 14.10 5.10
CA TYR A 39 3.76 14.45 3.77
C TYR A 39 5.13 15.12 3.84
N ASN A 40 6.01 14.74 2.92
CA ASN A 40 7.26 15.44 2.66
C ASN A 40 7.60 15.33 1.17
N LYS A 41 7.56 16.46 0.47
CA LYS A 41 7.94 16.56 -0.96
C LYS A 41 9.35 16.02 -1.26
N ASN A 42 10.25 16.07 -0.28
CA ASN A 42 11.64 15.62 -0.45
C ASN A 42 11.78 14.10 -0.28
N GLY A 43 10.79 13.45 0.31
CA GLY A 43 10.78 12.02 0.61
C GLY A 43 10.68 11.75 2.11
N ILE A 44 10.10 10.60 2.45
CA ILE A 44 10.01 10.02 3.78
C ILE A 44 10.73 8.67 3.70
N ASP A 45 11.71 8.46 4.57
CA ASP A 45 12.36 7.15 4.66
C ASP A 45 11.39 6.14 5.30
N ALA A 46 11.15 5.03 4.61
CA ALA A 46 10.14 4.04 4.98
C ALA A 46 10.43 3.35 6.32
N TYR A 47 11.72 3.17 6.64
CA TYR A 47 12.18 2.59 7.90
C TYR A 47 11.99 3.55 9.06
N THR A 48 12.42 4.80 8.91
CA THR A 48 12.23 5.87 9.88
C THR A 48 10.75 6.09 10.21
N ALA A 49 9.87 6.05 9.20
CA ALA A 49 8.42 6.11 9.42
C ALA A 49 7.90 4.90 10.20
N SER A 50 8.45 3.71 9.96
CA SER A 50 8.10 2.47 10.67
C SER A 50 8.52 2.55 12.15
N GLU A 51 9.76 2.95 12.42
CA GLU A 51 10.31 3.12 13.77
C GLU A 51 9.52 4.17 14.57
N HIS A 52 9.20 5.30 13.93
CA HIS A 52 8.39 6.33 14.57
C HIS A 52 6.99 5.81 14.89
N LYS A 53 6.36 5.10 13.95
CA LYS A 53 5.04 4.50 14.18
C LYS A 53 5.05 3.48 15.30
N GLU A 54 6.07 2.62 15.39
CA GLU A 54 6.19 1.65 16.47
C GLU A 54 6.26 2.33 17.84
N ARG A 55 7.06 3.39 17.95
CA ARG A 55 7.22 4.15 19.20
C ARG A 55 6.00 5.01 19.56
N ALA A 56 5.44 5.72 18.60
CA ALA A 56 4.36 6.70 18.82
C ALA A 56 2.95 6.12 18.62
N SER A 57 2.87 4.86 18.18
CA SER A 57 1.62 4.22 17.70
C SER A 57 0.90 5.05 16.63
N THR A 58 1.65 5.86 15.87
CA THR A 58 1.18 6.60 14.68
C THR A 58 2.34 7.16 13.87
N VAL A 59 2.15 7.35 12.56
CA VAL A 59 3.07 8.07 11.67
C VAL A 59 3.05 9.57 11.93
N VAL A 60 1.97 10.11 12.48
CA VAL A 60 1.79 11.55 12.76
C VAL A 60 2.86 12.05 13.74
N GLY A 61 3.32 13.29 13.54
CA GLY A 61 4.40 13.89 14.34
C GLY A 61 5.81 13.43 13.97
N LEU A 62 6.00 12.75 12.83
CA LEU A 62 7.34 12.44 12.33
C LEU A 62 8.09 13.73 11.97
N LYS A 63 9.31 13.88 12.51
CA LYS A 63 10.12 15.09 12.29
C LYS A 63 10.42 15.30 10.80
N GLY A 64 10.30 16.55 10.34
CA GLY A 64 10.57 16.91 8.96
C GLY A 64 9.42 16.60 7.99
N THR A 65 8.24 16.26 8.50
CA THR A 65 7.02 16.06 7.71
C THR A 65 5.95 17.07 8.08
N GLN A 66 5.04 17.33 7.13
CA GLN A 66 3.82 18.08 7.34
C GLN A 66 2.68 17.10 7.61
N GLU A 67 1.85 17.38 8.61
CA GLU A 67 0.64 16.61 8.88
C GLU A 67 -0.45 16.96 7.86
N ILE A 68 -1.15 15.93 7.38
CA ILE A 68 -2.26 16.01 6.44
C ILE A 68 -3.35 15.03 6.84
N THR A 69 -4.57 15.19 6.33
CA THR A 69 -5.66 14.23 6.55
C THR A 69 -5.51 12.99 5.65
N ASN A 70 -6.28 11.94 5.94
CA ASN A 70 -6.33 10.76 5.07
C ASN A 70 -6.97 11.09 3.72
N GLU A 71 -7.93 12.01 3.71
CA GLU A 71 -8.61 12.49 2.51
C GLU A 71 -7.67 13.31 1.63
N GLU A 72 -6.94 14.27 2.23
CA GLU A 72 -5.93 15.07 1.53
C GLU A 72 -4.84 14.18 0.92
N LEU A 73 -4.44 13.13 1.64
CA LEU A 73 -3.43 12.18 1.16
C LEU A 73 -3.84 11.51 -0.15
N LEU A 74 -5.12 11.10 -0.30
CA LEU A 74 -5.62 10.43 -1.51
C LEU A 74 -5.63 11.35 -2.76
N GLU A 75 -5.63 12.66 -2.54
CA GLU A 75 -5.71 13.68 -3.60
C GLU A 75 -4.33 14.29 -3.95
N LEU A 76 -3.26 13.84 -3.28
CA LEU A 76 -1.91 14.30 -3.56
C LEU A 76 -1.45 13.91 -4.97
N GLU A 77 -0.81 14.87 -5.64
CA GLU A 77 -0.16 14.62 -6.92
C GLU A 77 1.03 13.65 -6.75
N CYS A 78 0.91 12.47 -7.33
CA CYS A 78 1.92 11.43 -7.27
C CYS A 78 1.99 10.63 -8.57
N ASP A 79 2.96 9.72 -8.67
CA ASP A 79 3.01 8.76 -9.78
C ASP A 79 2.23 7.50 -9.44
N VAL A 80 2.37 7.01 -8.20
CA VAL A 80 1.70 5.80 -7.70
C VAL A 80 0.99 6.08 -6.39
N LEU A 81 -0.31 5.78 -6.34
CA LEU A 81 -1.12 5.78 -5.12
C LEU A 81 -1.34 4.33 -4.67
N VAL A 82 -1.14 4.06 -3.38
CA VAL A 82 -1.26 2.71 -2.79
C VAL A 82 -2.29 2.72 -1.66
N PRO A 83 -3.58 2.47 -1.95
CA PRO A 83 -4.60 2.25 -0.93
C PRO A 83 -4.39 0.90 -0.24
N SER A 84 -4.11 0.94 1.06
CA SER A 84 -3.76 -0.26 1.84
C SER A 84 -4.36 -0.26 3.26
N ALA A 85 -5.38 0.58 3.51
CA ALA A 85 -6.06 0.70 4.80
C ALA A 85 -7.46 0.08 4.83
N LEU A 86 -8.43 0.74 4.18
CA LEU A 86 -9.86 0.47 4.28
C LEU A 86 -10.51 0.34 2.90
N GLU A 87 -11.66 -0.32 2.86
CA GLU A 87 -12.52 -0.39 1.70
C GLU A 87 -13.20 0.96 1.39
N ASN A 88 -13.63 1.15 0.15
CA ASN A 88 -14.46 2.27 -0.31
C ASN A 88 -13.90 3.67 0.02
N VAL A 89 -12.57 3.81 0.04
CA VAL A 89 -11.87 5.08 0.30
C VAL A 89 -11.79 5.96 -0.95
N ILE A 90 -11.78 5.34 -2.14
CA ILE A 90 -11.90 6.04 -3.42
C ILE A 90 -13.33 5.85 -3.94
N THR A 91 -14.09 6.93 -3.91
CA THR A 91 -15.51 6.96 -4.24
C THR A 91 -15.80 7.93 -5.38
N ARG A 92 -17.06 7.99 -5.83
CA ARG A 92 -17.51 9.03 -6.77
C ARG A 92 -17.19 10.46 -6.30
N LYS A 93 -17.06 10.69 -4.99
CA LYS A 93 -16.90 12.01 -4.41
C LYS A 93 -15.48 12.57 -4.56
N ASN A 94 -14.45 11.73 -4.42
CA ASN A 94 -13.04 12.15 -4.43
C ASN A 94 -12.26 11.64 -5.65
N SER A 95 -12.76 10.65 -6.39
CA SER A 95 -12.09 10.11 -7.61
C SER A 95 -11.78 11.17 -8.68
N GLN A 96 -12.50 12.30 -8.71
CA GLN A 96 -12.20 13.42 -9.60
C GLN A 96 -10.94 14.21 -9.19
N ASN A 97 -10.59 14.17 -7.90
CA ASN A 97 -9.46 14.89 -7.33
C ASN A 97 -8.21 14.00 -7.25
N VAL A 98 -8.34 12.69 -7.43
CA VAL A 98 -7.20 11.77 -7.45
C VAL A 98 -6.29 12.12 -8.62
N ASN A 99 -5.04 12.48 -8.29
CA ASN A 99 -4.04 12.94 -9.26
C ASN A 99 -2.82 12.01 -9.24
N CYS A 100 -2.96 10.85 -9.88
CA CYS A 100 -1.88 9.88 -10.02
C CYS A 100 -1.92 9.20 -11.39
N LYS A 101 -0.88 8.42 -11.71
CA LYS A 101 -0.84 7.63 -12.95
C LYS A 101 -1.29 6.19 -12.72
N ILE A 102 -0.94 5.64 -11.55
CA ILE A 102 -1.21 4.26 -11.18
C ILE A 102 -1.81 4.21 -9.78
N ILE A 103 -2.85 3.39 -9.61
CA ILE A 103 -3.39 2.97 -8.32
C ILE A 103 -3.08 1.49 -8.13
N ALA A 104 -2.41 1.15 -7.03
CA ALA A 104 -2.09 -0.22 -6.64
C ALA A 104 -2.92 -0.62 -5.41
N GLU A 105 -4.00 -1.35 -5.63
CA GLU A 105 -4.98 -1.68 -4.58
C GLU A 105 -4.48 -2.81 -3.67
N LEU A 106 -3.76 -2.46 -2.60
CA LEU A 106 -3.31 -3.45 -1.61
C LEU A 106 -4.41 -3.81 -0.59
N ALA A 107 -5.36 -2.92 -0.35
CA ALA A 107 -6.58 -3.23 0.41
C ALA A 107 -7.58 -4.00 -0.47
N ASN A 108 -8.54 -4.68 0.17
CA ASN A 108 -9.68 -5.26 -0.54
C ASN A 108 -10.74 -4.17 -0.77
N GLY A 109 -11.18 -4.01 -2.03
CA GLY A 109 -12.20 -3.05 -2.45
C GLY A 109 -11.97 -1.60 -2.04
N PRO A 110 -10.76 -1.00 -2.16
CA PRO A 110 -10.55 0.39 -1.78
C PRO A 110 -11.29 1.36 -2.71
N THR A 111 -11.62 0.95 -3.94
CA THR A 111 -12.29 1.76 -4.94
C THR A 111 -13.71 1.26 -5.21
N THR A 112 -14.68 2.16 -5.13
CA THR A 112 -16.08 1.84 -5.52
C THR A 112 -16.21 1.74 -7.05
N PRO A 113 -17.17 0.96 -7.60
CA PRO A 113 -17.40 0.91 -9.05
C PRO A 113 -17.66 2.29 -9.70
N ALA A 114 -18.30 3.20 -8.96
CA ALA A 114 -18.52 4.57 -9.44
C ALA A 114 -17.25 5.42 -9.47
N GLY A 115 -16.31 5.16 -8.55
CA GLY A 115 -14.98 5.79 -8.57
C GLY A 115 -14.11 5.24 -9.70
N ASP A 116 -14.13 3.93 -9.90
CA ASP A 116 -13.37 3.24 -10.96
C ASP A 116 -13.70 3.78 -12.36
N GLN A 117 -15.00 4.00 -12.65
CA GLN A 117 -15.42 4.63 -13.91
C GLN A 117 -14.85 6.04 -14.14
N ILE A 118 -14.60 6.80 -13.07
CA ILE A 118 -14.03 8.15 -13.16
C ILE A 118 -12.51 8.04 -13.35
N LEU A 119 -11.85 7.16 -12.59
CA LEU A 119 -10.41 6.91 -12.72
C LEU A 119 -10.05 6.43 -14.13
N PHE A 120 -10.84 5.51 -14.69
CA PHE A 120 -10.67 5.02 -16.06
C PHE A 120 -10.81 6.15 -17.10
N LYS A 121 -11.77 7.05 -16.92
CA LYS A 121 -11.94 8.22 -17.81
C LYS A 121 -10.80 9.24 -17.69
N ASN A 122 -10.11 9.25 -16.55
CA ASN A 122 -8.96 10.11 -16.29
C ASN A 122 -7.63 9.45 -16.70
N ASP A 123 -7.66 8.34 -17.46
CA ASP A 123 -6.49 7.57 -17.90
C ASP A 123 -5.60 7.07 -16.74
N ILE A 124 -6.20 6.82 -15.57
CA ILE A 124 -5.50 6.28 -14.41
C ILE A 124 -5.54 4.76 -14.48
N ILE A 125 -4.36 4.12 -14.40
CA ILE A 125 -4.23 2.67 -14.41
C ILE A 125 -4.51 2.14 -13.02
N VAL A 126 -5.54 1.29 -12.88
CA VAL A 126 -5.85 0.59 -11.63
C VAL A 126 -5.36 -0.84 -11.71
N ILE A 127 -4.47 -1.23 -10.78
CA ILE A 127 -4.11 -2.63 -10.55
C ILE A 127 -5.11 -3.16 -9.52
N PRO A 128 -6.06 -4.04 -9.93
CA PRO A 128 -7.19 -4.41 -9.09
C PRO A 128 -6.74 -5.23 -7.88
N ASP A 129 -7.47 -5.11 -6.78
CA ASP A 129 -7.18 -5.72 -5.48
C ASP A 129 -6.78 -7.21 -5.55
N PHE A 130 -7.60 -8.05 -6.18
CA PHE A 130 -7.38 -9.50 -6.25
C PHE A 130 -6.08 -9.88 -6.99
N LEU A 131 -5.54 -8.98 -7.81
CA LEU A 131 -4.25 -9.15 -8.48
C LEU A 131 -3.14 -8.52 -7.65
N CYS A 132 -3.33 -7.28 -7.21
CA CYS A 132 -2.32 -6.48 -6.53
C CYS A 132 -1.93 -7.06 -5.16
N ASN A 133 -2.89 -7.62 -4.42
CA ASN A 133 -2.68 -8.19 -3.09
C ASN A 133 -2.54 -9.73 -3.07
N ALA A 134 -2.49 -10.37 -4.25
CA ALA A 134 -2.42 -11.83 -4.43
C ALA A 134 -1.20 -12.52 -3.82
N GLY A 135 -0.19 -11.76 -3.39
CA GLY A 135 1.03 -12.29 -2.78
C GLY A 135 0.76 -13.17 -1.56
N GLY A 136 -0.22 -12.81 -0.73
CA GLY A 136 -0.61 -13.62 0.43
C GLY A 136 -1.09 -15.02 0.04
N VAL A 137 -2.07 -15.09 -0.87
CA VAL A 137 -2.60 -16.36 -1.39
C VAL A 137 -1.53 -17.17 -2.11
N THR A 138 -0.65 -16.50 -2.86
CA THR A 138 0.46 -17.15 -3.58
C THR A 138 1.45 -17.82 -2.62
N VAL A 139 1.84 -17.13 -1.55
CA VAL A 139 2.78 -17.69 -0.55
C VAL A 139 2.11 -18.78 0.29
N SER A 140 0.82 -18.66 0.62
CA SER A 140 0.07 -19.75 1.26
C SER A 140 -0.06 -20.99 0.37
N TYR A 141 -0.16 -20.82 -0.95
CA TYR A 141 -0.07 -21.94 -1.88
C TYR A 141 1.30 -22.62 -1.84
N PHE A 142 2.40 -21.85 -1.77
CA PHE A 142 3.74 -22.41 -1.59
C PHE A 142 3.89 -23.16 -0.27
N GLU A 143 3.27 -22.68 0.81
CA GLU A 143 3.22 -23.40 2.09
C GLU A 143 2.56 -24.77 1.91
N MET A 144 1.36 -24.82 1.32
CA MET A 144 0.66 -26.09 1.07
C MET A 144 1.52 -27.07 0.24
N VAL A 145 2.21 -26.59 -0.80
CA VAL A 145 3.08 -27.42 -1.65
C VAL A 145 4.28 -27.95 -0.84
N GLN A 146 4.87 -27.14 0.03
CA GLN A 146 5.99 -27.56 0.88
C GLN A 146 5.56 -28.58 1.94
N SER A 147 4.40 -28.37 2.58
CA SER A 147 3.85 -29.29 3.58
C SER A 147 3.54 -30.67 2.97
N LYS A 148 2.93 -30.72 1.78
CA LYS A 148 2.71 -31.99 1.06
C LYS A 148 4.01 -32.74 0.74
N LYS A 149 5.10 -32.04 0.44
CA LYS A 149 6.42 -32.67 0.20
C LYS A 149 7.05 -33.22 1.48
N LEU A 150 6.73 -32.66 2.65
CA LEU A 150 7.21 -33.13 3.95
C LEU A 150 6.47 -34.38 4.42
N GLU A 151 5.15 -34.46 4.20
CA GLU A 151 4.35 -35.67 4.51
C GLU A 151 4.89 -36.91 3.78
N VAL A 152 5.21 -36.78 2.49
CA VAL A 152 5.78 -37.89 1.68
C VAL A 152 7.16 -38.36 2.17
N LYS A 153 7.91 -37.52 2.92
CA LYS A 153 9.20 -37.91 3.51
C LYS A 153 9.07 -38.62 4.86
N LEU A 154 8.00 -38.36 5.61
CA LEU A 154 7.74 -38.99 6.91
C LEU A 154 7.12 -40.40 6.77
N ASP A 155 6.40 -40.64 5.67
CA ASP A 155 5.82 -41.96 5.34
C ASP A 155 6.81 -42.92 4.65
N ARG A 156 8.09 -42.52 4.48
CA ARG A 156 9.11 -43.49 4.07
C ARG A 156 9.42 -44.40 5.26
N PRO A 157 9.37 -45.74 5.10
CA PRO A 157 9.83 -46.63 6.16
C PRO A 157 11.27 -46.25 6.52
N LYS A 158 11.53 -46.11 7.82
CA LYS A 158 12.91 -46.02 8.32
C LYS A 158 13.59 -47.34 7.97
N GLU A 159 14.52 -47.30 7.03
CA GLU A 159 15.51 -48.37 6.83
C GLU A 159 16.39 -48.53 8.08
#